data_AF-A0A4Y9J592-F1
#
_entry.id   AF-A0A4Y9J592-F1
#
_cell.length_a   1.000
_cell.length_b   1.000
_cell.length_c   1.000
_cell.angle_alpha   90.00
_cell.angle_beta   90.00
_cell.angle_gamma   90.00
#
_symmetry.space_group_name_H-M   'P 1'
#
loop_
_entity.id
_entity.type
_entity.pdbx_description
1 polymer ?
#
loop_
_entity_poly.entity_id
_entity_poly.type
_entity_poly.pdbx_seq_one_letter_code
_entity_poly.pdbx_strand_id
1 'polypeptide(L)' 'MNDRFYHLYDENGVRRFRFDRPDKDTPYYHMHVYDENKQLLDINGNRVDESSPDGHIKSNYLGGQPNE' A
#
# COMPACT_ATOMS: atom_id res chain seq x y z
N MET A 1 -16.71 8.70 10.82
CA MET A 1 -15.26 8.53 10.63
C MET A 1 -15.06 8.30 9.16
N ASN A 2 -14.35 9.21 8.48
CA ASN A 2 -14.05 9.05 7.05
C ASN A 2 -12.82 8.15 6.96
N ASP A 3 -13.03 6.87 6.69
CA ASP A 3 -11.94 5.92 6.43
C ASP A 3 -11.25 6.37 5.14
N ARG A 4 -10.19 7.18 5.28
CA ARG A 4 -9.43 7.75 4.18
C ARG A 4 -8.53 6.68 3.57
N PHE A 5 -9.14 5.75 2.85
CA PHE A 5 -8.43 4.91 1.90
C PHE A 5 -8.11 5.76 0.68
N TYR A 6 -6.84 6.14 0.51
CA TYR A 6 -6.43 6.78 -0.73
C TYR A 6 -6.14 5.67 -1.74
N HIS A 7 -6.96 5.61 -2.79
CA HIS A 7 -6.76 4.71 -3.91
C HIS A 7 -6.41 5.54 -5.14
N LEU A 8 -5.32 5.18 -5.83
CA LEU A 8 -4.97 5.75 -7.12
C LEU A 8 -5.21 4.69 -8.18
N TYR A 9 -5.93 5.08 -9.23
CA TYR A 9 -6.27 4.25 -10.38
C TYR A 9 -5.58 4.81 -11.62
N ASP A 10 -5.21 3.93 -12.56
CA ASP A 10 -4.75 4.35 -13.87
C ASP A 10 -5.91 4.74 -14.81
N GLU A 11 -5.58 5.11 -16.05
CA GLU A 11 -6.56 5.49 -17.08
C GLU A 11 -7.55 4.38 -17.44
N ASN A 12 -7.19 3.11 -17.17
CA ASN A 12 -8.03 1.94 -17.40
C ASN A 12 -8.89 1.60 -16.17
N GLY A 13 -8.86 2.43 -15.11
CA GLY A 13 -9.59 2.19 -13.87
C GLY A 13 -8.99 1.07 -13.02
N VAL A 14 -7.72 0.70 -13.24
CA VAL A 14 -7.01 -0.31 -12.46
C VAL A 14 -6.29 0.34 -11.28
N ARG A 15 -6.51 -0.18 -10.07
CA ARG A 15 -5.86 0.33 -8.85
C ARG A 15 -4.36 0.05 -8.91
N ARG A 16 -3.54 1.10 -8.78
CA ARG A 16 -2.06 1.03 -8.76
C ARG A 16 -1.49 1.24 -7.38
N PHE A 17 -2.15 2.09 -6.58
CA PHE A 17 -1.74 2.37 -5.22
C PHE A 17 -2.94 2.29 -4.28
N ARG A 18 -2.73 1.64 -3.14
CA ARG A 18 -3.66 1.65 -2.00
C ARG A 18 -2.88 2.05 -0.77
N PHE A 19 -3.47 2.92 0.02
CA PHE A 19 -2.89 3.47 1.23
C PHE A 19 -3.76 3.05 2.41
N ASP A 20 -3.17 2.27 3.32
CA ASP A 20 -3.87 1.61 4.42
C ASP A 20 -3.31 2.04 5.78
N ARG A 21 -4.18 1.99 6.79
CA ARG A 21 -3.82 2.22 8.20
C ARG A 21 -3.09 1.00 8.78
N PRO A 22 -2.43 1.14 9.94
CA PRO A 22 -1.99 0.01 10.73
C PRO A 22 -3.09 -1.05 10.90
N ASP A 23 -2.73 -2.33 10.76
CA ASP A 23 -3.59 -3.47 11.03
C ASP A 23 -2.91 -4.47 11.99
N LYS A 24 -3.48 -5.66 12.14
CA LYS A 24 -2.99 -6.69 13.07
C LYS A 24 -1.62 -7.26 12.67
N ASP A 25 -1.29 -7.26 11.38
CA ASP A 25 -0.09 -7.88 10.82
C ASP A 25 1.00 -6.82 10.59
N THR A 26 0.59 -5.57 10.34
CA THR A 26 1.48 -4.41 10.14
C THR A 26 1.05 -3.22 10.99
N PRO A 27 1.68 -3.00 12.16
CA PRO A 27 1.31 -1.95 13.11
C PRO A 27 1.82 -0.55 12.69
N TYR A 28 1.89 -0.29 11.39
CA TYR A 28 2.33 0.97 10.80
C TYR A 28 1.51 1.30 9.54
N TYR A 29 1.41 2.58 9.22
CA TYR A 29 0.82 3.02 7.96
C TYR A 29 1.63 2.44 6.80
N HIS A 30 0.94 1.83 5.86
CA HIS A 30 1.59 1.16 4.75
C HIS A 30 0.85 1.43 3.45
N MET A 31 1.52 1.15 2.35
CA MET A 31 0.97 1.22 1.02
C MET A 31 1.18 -0.10 0.29
N HIS A 32 0.23 -0.41 -0.58
CA HIS A 32 0.29 -1.50 -1.53
C HIS A 32 0.47 -0.92 -2.94
N VAL A 33 1.39 -1.51 -3.71
CA VAL A 33 1.67 -1.13 -5.10
C VAL A 33 1.37 -2.32 -6.00
N TYR A 34 0.71 -2.05 -7.14
CA TYR A 34 0.33 -3.10 -8.07
C TYR A 34 0.93 -2.87 -9.46
N ASP A 35 1.48 -3.92 -10.06
CA ASP A 35 1.94 -3.92 -11.46
C ASP A 35 0.77 -3.87 -12.44
N GLU A 36 1.05 -3.75 -13.74
CA GLU A 36 0.02 -3.64 -14.79
C GLU A 36 -1.03 -4.76 -14.77
N ASN A 37 -0.64 -5.96 -14.31
CA ASN A 37 -1.43 -7.18 -14.22
C ASN A 37 -2.17 -7.33 -12.87
N LYS A 38 -2.16 -6.29 -12.03
CA LYS A 38 -2.78 -6.26 -10.69
C LYS A 38 -2.09 -7.16 -9.67
N GLN A 39 -0.83 -7.55 -9.90
CA GLN A 39 -0.03 -8.29 -8.95
C GLN A 39 0.59 -7.35 -7.91
N LEU A 40 0.61 -7.77 -6.65
CA LEU A 40 1.21 -7.01 -5.56
C LEU A 40 2.74 -7.00 -5.72
N LEU A 41 3.35 -5.85 -5.47
CA LEU A 41 4.79 -5.67 -5.55
C LEU A 41 5.39 -5.38 -4.17
N ASP A 42 6.58 -5.92 -3.92
CA ASP A 42 7.45 -5.52 -2.81
C ASP A 42 8.15 -4.17 -3.10
N ILE A 43 8.93 -3.67 -2.12
CA ILE A 43 9.67 -2.39 -2.25
C ILE A 43 10.72 -2.39 -3.37
N ASN A 44 11.14 -3.55 -3.84
CA ASN A 44 12.11 -3.70 -4.94
C ASN A 44 11.43 -3.89 -6.30
N GLY A 45 10.10 -3.97 -6.33
CA GLY A 45 9.32 -4.21 -7.54
C GLY A 45 9.18 -5.69 -7.93
N ASN A 46 9.52 -6.63 -7.03
CA ASN A 46 9.25 -8.04 -7.25
C ASN A 46 7.79 -8.37 -6.96
N ARG A 47 7.21 -9.29 -7.72
CA ARG A 47 5.87 -9.81 -7.46
C ARG A 47 5.87 -10.65 -6.19
N VAL A 48 4.87 -10.43 -5.34
CA VAL A 48 4.62 -11.19 -4.12
C VAL A 48 3.15 -11.59 -4.05
N ASP A 49 2.84 -12.61 -3.24
CA ASP A 49 1.47 -12.98 -2.95
C ASP A 49 0.69 -11.82 -2.33
N GLU A 50 -0.62 -11.73 -2.61
CA GLU A 50 -1.46 -10.62 -2.16
C GLU A 50 -1.59 -10.50 -0.62
N SER A 51 -1.33 -11.60 0.08
CA SER A 51 -1.34 -11.70 1.54
C SER A 51 0.06 -11.60 2.15
N SER A 52 1.10 -11.45 1.32
CA SER A 52 2.47 -11.38 1.79
C SER A 52 2.72 -10.04 2.49
N PRO A 53 3.27 -10.03 3.72
CA PRO A 53 3.69 -8.80 4.39
C PRO A 53 4.80 -8.07 3.62
N ASP A 54 5.51 -8.74 2.71
CA ASP A 54 6.54 -8.11 1.87
C ASP A 54 5.96 -7.03 0.94
N GLY A 55 4.67 -7.11 0.62
CA GLY A 55 3.96 -6.10 -0.15
C GLY A 55 3.45 -4.91 0.68
N HIS A 56 3.65 -4.92 2.01
CA HIS A 56 3.26 -3.83 2.90
C HIS A 56 4.41 -2.83 3.03
N ILE A 57 4.46 -1.84 2.13
CA ILE A 57 5.54 -0.85 2.12
C ILE A 57 5.23 0.25 3.14
N LYS A 58 6.09 0.42 4.15
CA LYS A 58 5.93 1.47 5.19
C LYS A 58 5.82 2.85 4.53
N SER A 59 4.77 3.61 4.89
CA SER A 59 4.50 4.94 4.36
C SER A 59 4.30 5.97 5.46
N ASN A 60 5.17 6.97 5.49
CA ASN A 60 5.07 8.11 6.41
C ASN A 60 4.08 9.19 5.91
N TYR A 61 3.59 9.08 4.67
CA TYR A 61 2.75 10.10 4.03
C TYR A 61 1.27 10.09 4.48
N LEU A 62 0.80 9.00 5.09
CA LEU A 62 -0.62 8.85 5.51
C LEU A 62 -0.90 9.23 6.97
N GLY A 63 0.13 9.66 7.68
CA GLY A 63 0.07 9.87 9.11
C GLY A 63 1.49 9.87 9.60
N GLY A 64 2.17 11.01 9.38
CA GLY A 64 3.54 11.20 9.81
C GLY A 64 3.74 10.63 11.19
N GLN A 65 4.80 9.85 11.36
CA GLN A 65 5.51 9.95 12.62
C GLN A 65 6.27 11.28 12.50
N PRO A 66 5.90 12.33 13.27
CA PRO A 66 6.55 13.63 13.17
C PRO A 66 8.01 13.65 13.66
N ASN A 67 8.59 12.48 13.99
CA ASN A 67 9.84 12.36 14.75
C ASN A 67 10.83 11.32 14.17
N GLU A 68 10.82 11.05 12.86
CA GLU A 68 12.00 10.52 12.16
C GLU A 68 12.70 11.66 11.40
#